data_AF-A0A1I2SWC3-F1
#
_entry.id   AF-A0A1I2SWC3-F1
#
_cell.length_a   1.000
_cell.length_b   1.000
_cell.length_c   1.000
_cell.angle_alpha   90.00
_cell.angle_beta   90.00
_cell.angle_gamma   90.00
#
_symmetry.space_group_name_H-M   'P 1'
#
loop_
_entity.id
_entity.type
_entity.pdbx_description
1 polymer ?
#
loop_
_entity_poly.entity_id
_entity_poly.type
_entity_poly.pdbx_seq_one_letter_code
_entity_poly.pdbx_strand_id
1 'polypeptide(L)'
;MTVTLQGVTAKKKPEETAEAEAARELVRRAREQGLSLTGPDGLLKQLTKTVLETALNEEMTEHLGHEKHGQPTGESGNIRNGTRSKTVLTESS
;
A
#
# COMPACT_ATOMS: atom_id res chain seq x y z
N MET A 1 -9.17 -58.38 -14.98
CA MET A 1 -8.14 -57.53 -14.34
C MET A 1 -8.82 -56.23 -13.93
N THR A 2 -9.06 -56.04 -12.63
CA THR A 2 -9.74 -54.87 -12.08
C THR A 2 -8.71 -53.80 -11.73
N VAL A 3 -8.72 -52.67 -12.43
CA VAL A 3 -7.87 -51.51 -12.09
C VAL A 3 -8.74 -50.50 -11.33
N THR A 4 -8.52 -50.41 -10.03
CA THR A 4 -9.04 -49.38 -9.14
C THR A 4 -8.32 -48.05 -9.41
N LEU A 5 -9.07 -47.00 -9.75
CA LEU A 5 -8.58 -45.62 -9.88
C LEU A 5 -8.70 -44.92 -8.52
N GLN A 6 -7.58 -44.77 -7.81
CA GLN A 6 -7.43 -43.88 -6.65
C GLN A 6 -6.47 -42.76 -7.01
N GLY A 7 -6.96 -41.53 -6.92
CA GLY A 7 -6.15 -40.34 -7.19
C GLY A 7 -6.96 -39.06 -7.14
N VAL A 8 -7.79 -38.86 -6.11
CA VAL A 8 -8.29 -37.51 -5.81
C VAL A 8 -7.15 -36.76 -5.15
N THR A 9 -6.37 -36.03 -5.94
CA THR A 9 -5.39 -35.08 -5.43
C THR A 9 -6.14 -34.01 -4.64
N ALA A 10 -6.05 -34.09 -3.31
CA ALA A 10 -6.53 -33.04 -2.43
C ALA A 10 -5.82 -31.73 -2.83
N LYS A 11 -6.57 -30.75 -3.35
CA LYS A 11 -6.04 -29.43 -3.66
C LYS A 11 -5.55 -28.80 -2.36
N LYS A 12 -4.23 -28.68 -2.20
CA LYS A 12 -3.60 -27.95 -1.10
C LYS A 12 -4.18 -26.53 -1.09
N LYS A 13 -4.86 -26.17 0.00
CA LYS A 13 -5.39 -24.81 0.21
C LYS A 13 -4.19 -23.85 0.09
N PRO A 14 -4.27 -22.77 -0.72
CA PRO A 14 -3.15 -21.85 -0.84
C PRO A 14 -2.83 -21.31 0.55
N GLU A 15 -1.55 -21.39 0.94
CA GLU A 15 -1.06 -20.74 2.15
C GLU A 15 -1.39 -19.25 2.04
N GLU A 16 -1.95 -18.69 3.10
CA GLU A 16 -2.23 -17.26 3.15
C GLU A 16 -0.90 -16.50 3.18
N THR A 17 -0.74 -15.57 2.25
CA THR A 17 0.45 -14.74 2.19
C THR A 17 0.43 -13.71 3.32
N ALA A 18 1.60 -13.19 3.70
CA ALA A 18 1.71 -12.17 4.74
C ALA A 18 0.87 -10.91 4.40
N GLU A 19 0.75 -10.59 3.11
CA GLU A 19 -0.09 -9.50 2.61
C GLU A 19 -1.58 -9.78 2.82
N ALA A 20 -2.01 -11.03 2.61
CA ALA A 20 -3.39 -11.43 2.85
C ALA A 20 -3.76 -11.35 4.34
N GLU A 21 -2.84 -11.72 5.23
CA GLU A 21 -3.01 -11.56 6.68
C GLU A 21 -3.08 -10.08 7.07
N ALA A 22 -2.14 -9.25 6.58
CA ALA A 22 -2.12 -7.82 6.84
C ALA A 22 -3.41 -7.12 6.34
N ALA A 23 -3.91 -7.51 5.17
CA ALA A 23 -5.15 -6.98 4.61
C ALA A 23 -6.37 -7.33 5.49
N ARG A 24 -6.44 -8.55 6.04
CA ARG A 24 -7.51 -8.95 6.96
C ARG A 24 -7.48 -8.12 8.24
N GLU A 25 -6.30 -7.91 8.79
CA GLU A 25 -6.12 -7.12 10.00
C GLU A 25 -6.50 -5.64 9.77
N LEU A 26 -6.15 -5.07 8.61
CA LEU A 26 -6.59 -3.73 8.20
C LEU A 26 -8.11 -3.62 8.12
N VAL A 27 -8.77 -4.58 7.45
CA VAL A 27 -10.23 -4.61 7.34
C VAL A 27 -10.90 -4.78 8.70
N ARG A 28 -10.35 -5.61 9.59
CA ARG A 28 -10.84 -5.79 10.95
C ARG A 28 -10.81 -4.47 11.73
N ARG A 29 -9.65 -3.79 11.75
CA ARG A 29 -9.48 -2.50 12.44
C ARG A 29 -10.39 -1.42 11.86
N ALA A 30 -10.53 -1.37 10.54
CA ALA A 30 -11.42 -0.41 9.89
C ALA A 30 -12.88 -0.58 10.34
N ARG A 31 -13.36 -1.84 10.45
CA ARG A 31 -14.71 -2.13 10.96
C ARG A 31 -14.88 -1.72 12.42
N GLU A 32 -13.88 -1.98 13.26
CA GLU A 32 -13.89 -1.57 14.67
C GLU A 32 -13.95 -0.06 14.85
N GLN A 33 -13.35 0.69 13.92
CA GLN A 33 -13.38 2.15 13.88
C GLN A 33 -14.63 2.71 13.19
N GLY A 34 -15.52 1.85 12.67
CA GLY A 34 -16.72 2.27 11.92
C GLY A 34 -16.41 2.85 10.52
N LEU A 35 -15.21 2.58 10.00
CA LEU A 35 -14.78 3.08 8.70
C LEU A 35 -15.42 2.26 7.57
N SER A 36 -15.95 2.95 6.56
CA SER A 36 -16.44 2.29 5.34
C SER A 36 -15.26 1.74 4.53
N LEU A 37 -15.45 0.60 3.85
CA LEU A 37 -14.41 0.03 2.99
C LEU A 37 -14.10 0.97 1.81
N THR A 38 -15.14 1.58 1.24
CA THR A 38 -15.11 2.49 0.09
C THR A 38 -15.71 3.85 0.46
N GLY A 39 -15.62 4.84 -0.45
CA GLY A 39 -16.20 6.17 -0.29
C GLY A 39 -15.17 7.26 0.04
N PRO A 40 -15.62 8.53 0.19
CA PRO A 40 -14.75 9.70 0.30
C PRO A 40 -13.77 9.67 1.48
N ASP A 41 -14.13 8.97 2.55
CA ASP A 41 -13.31 8.78 3.75
C ASP A 41 -13.06 7.29 4.02
N GLY A 42 -13.28 6.42 3.02
CA GLY A 42 -13.17 4.97 3.18
C GLY A 42 -11.74 4.46 3.22
N LEU A 43 -11.57 3.25 3.75
CA LEU A 43 -10.29 2.58 3.94
C LEU A 43 -9.44 2.55 2.66
N LEU A 44 -10.02 2.11 1.54
CA LEU A 44 -9.27 1.96 0.29
C LEU A 44 -8.75 3.30 -0.24
N LYS A 45 -9.53 4.38 -0.08
CA LYS A 45 -9.11 5.72 -0.51
C LYS A 45 -7.97 6.24 0.37
N GLN A 46 -8.03 6.00 1.68
CA GLN A 46 -6.95 6.34 2.60
C GLN A 46 -5.68 5.55 2.28
N LEU A 47 -5.79 4.24 2.01
CA LEU A 47 -4.67 3.40 1.63
C LEU A 47 -4.00 3.89 0.33
N THR A 48 -4.79 4.16 -0.72
CA THR A 48 -4.28 4.70 -1.99
C THR A 48 -3.57 6.03 -1.78
N LYS A 49 -4.13 6.92 -0.94
CA LYS A 49 -3.48 8.19 -0.58
C LYS A 49 -2.13 7.94 0.08
N THR A 50 -2.06 7.08 1.09
CA THR A 50 -0.80 6.76 1.79
C THR A 50 0.25 6.20 0.85
N VAL A 51 -0.12 5.25 -0.02
CA VAL A 51 0.82 4.68 -1.01
C VAL A 51 1.37 5.76 -1.94
N LEU A 52 0.51 6.63 -2.47
CA LEU A 52 0.94 7.73 -3.34
C LEU A 52 1.85 8.73 -2.63
N GLU A 53 1.49 9.14 -1.42
CA GLU A 53 2.31 10.08 -0.62
C GLU A 53 3.66 9.47 -0.25
N THR A 54 3.72 8.18 0.07
CA THR A 54 4.98 7.48 0.35
C THR A 54 5.86 7.41 -0.89
N ALA A 55 5.32 6.97 -2.03
CA ALA A 55 6.07 6.90 -3.29
C ALA A 55 6.64 8.27 -3.71
N LEU A 56 5.84 9.34 -3.62
CA LEU A 56 6.31 10.69 -3.94
C LEU A 56 7.40 11.19 -2.97
N ASN A 57 7.35 10.79 -1.70
CA ASN A 57 8.38 11.16 -0.74
C ASN A 57 9.71 10.45 -1.01
N GLU A 58 9.65 9.17 -1.39
CA GLU A 58 10.81 8.37 -1.82
C GLU A 58 11.43 8.96 -3.10
N GLU A 59 10.61 9.28 -4.11
CA GLU A 59 11.06 9.94 -5.35
C GLU A 59 11.77 11.27 -5.05
N MET A 60 11.23 12.07 -4.13
CA MET A 60 11.88 13.31 -3.70
C MET A 60 13.21 13.08 -2.99
N THR A 61 13.36 12.00 -2.23
CA THR A 61 14.64 11.64 -1.60
C THR A 61 15.65 11.19 -2.67
N GLU A 62 15.23 10.37 -3.64
CA GLU A 62 16.07 9.97 -4.76
C GLU A 62 16.50 11.18 -5.61
N HIS A 63 15.56 12.05 -5.95
CA HIS A 63 15.81 13.25 -6.77
C HIS A 63 16.79 14.23 -6.12
N LEU A 64 16.65 14.46 -4.80
CA LEU A 64 17.52 15.38 -4.07
C LEU A 64 18.82 14.73 -3.57
N GLY A 65 18.90 13.40 -3.56
CA GLY A 65 20.04 12.65 -3.04
C GLY A 65 20.19 12.74 -1.51
N HIS A 66 19.15 13.16 -0.79
CA HIS A 66 19.15 13.23 0.67
C HIS A 66 17.74 13.11 1.27
N GLU A 67 17.69 12.55 2.47
CA GLU A 67 16.46 12.40 3.25
C GLU A 67 15.91 13.74 3.75
N LYS A 68 14.64 13.75 4.18
CA LYS A 68 14.08 14.89 4.91
C LYS A 68 14.91 15.14 6.17
N HIS A 69 15.36 16.38 6.35
CA HIS A 69 16.31 16.79 7.41
C HIS A 69 17.72 16.15 7.32
N GLY A 70 18.01 15.42 6.24
CA GLY A 70 19.36 14.98 5.91
C GLY A 70 20.22 16.14 5.41
N GLN A 71 21.55 15.96 5.47
CA GLN A 71 22.47 16.90 4.84
C GLN A 71 22.41 16.75 3.32
N PRO A 72 22.31 17.84 2.55
CA PRO A 72 22.38 17.79 1.10
C PRO A 72 23.70 17.18 0.64
N THR A 73 23.63 16.31 -0.37
CA THR A 73 24.81 15.70 -0.98
C THR A 73 25.23 16.51 -2.21
N GLY A 74 26.51 16.90 -2.28
CA GLY A 74 27.08 17.65 -3.40
C GLY A 74 26.77 19.16 -3.41
N GLU A 75 27.02 19.80 -4.56
CA GLU A 75 26.84 21.26 -4.76
C GLU A 75 25.40 21.66 -5.12
N SER A 76 24.47 20.70 -5.21
CA SER A 76 23.06 20.98 -5.46
C SER A 76 22.49 21.81 -4.30
N GLY A 77 22.29 23.10 -4.55
CA GLY A 77 21.67 24.03 -3.60
C GLY A 77 20.15 23.82 -3.41
N ASN A 78 19.58 22.75 -3.98
CA ASN A 78 18.15 22.48 -3.86
C ASN A 78 17.81 21.86 -2.51
N ILE A 79 16.95 22.55 -1.77
CA ILE A 79 16.46 22.14 -0.45
C ILE A 79 14.96 21.87 -0.52
N ARG A 80 14.50 20.86 0.21
CA ARG A 80 13.06 20.57 0.36
C ARG A 80 12.33 21.80 0.89
N ASN A 81 11.31 22.25 0.16
CA ASN A 81 10.54 23.47 0.47
C ASN A 81 9.09 23.13 0.88
N GLY A 82 8.94 22.32 1.93
CA GLY A 82 7.63 21.94 2.45
C GLY A 82 6.81 21.05 1.51
N THR A 83 5.49 21.10 1.66
CA THR A 83 4.51 20.27 0.92
C THR A 83 3.31 21.11 0.51
N ARG A 84 2.64 20.73 -0.57
CA ARG A 84 1.40 21.37 -1.03
C ARG A 84 0.28 20.34 -1.18
N SER A 85 -0.94 20.71 -0.81
CA SER A 85 -2.13 19.89 -1.01
C SER A 85 -2.55 19.85 -2.48
N LYS A 86 -2.99 18.68 -2.94
CA LYS A 86 -3.61 18.48 -4.25
C LYS A 86 -4.73 17.44 -4.13
N THR A 87 -5.90 17.76 -4.65
CA THR A 87 -6.99 16.79 -4.82
C THR A 87 -6.81 16.10 -6.17
N VAL A 88 -6.73 14.77 -6.16
CA VAL A 88 -6.52 13.95 -7.35
C VAL A 88 -7.79 13.11 -7.59
N LEU A 89 -8.18 13.00 -8.86
CA LEU A 89 -9.26 12.10 -9.28
C LEU A 89 -8.70 10.68 -9.41
N THR A 90 -9.42 9.71 -8.86
CA THR A 90 -9.04 8.28 -8.88
C THR A 90 -10.24 7.47 -9.29
N GLU A 91 -10.05 6.26 -9.83
CA GLU A 91 -11.17 5.41 -10.25
C GLU A 91 -12.15 5.06 -9.11
N SER A 92 -11.65 5.06 -7.87
CA SER A 92 -12.44 4.80 -6.67
C SER A 92 -13.18 6.03 -6.11
N SER A 93 -13.21 7.17 -6.83
CA SER A 93 -13.76 8.45 -6.36
C SER A 93 -14.45 9.26 -7.45
#